data_AF-A0AAE4CXC6-F1
#
_entry.id   AF-A0AAE4CXC6-F1
#
_cell.length_a   1.000
_cell.length_b   1.000
_cell.length_c   1.000
_cell.angle_alpha   90.00
_cell.angle_beta   90.00
_cell.angle_gamma   90.00
#
_symmetry.space_group_name_H-M   'P 1'
#
loop_
_entity.id
_entity.type
_entity.pdbx_description
1 polymer ?
#
loop_
_entity_poly.entity_id
_entity_poly.type
_entity_poly.pdbx_seq_one_letter_code
_entity_poly.pdbx_strand_id
1 'polypeptide(L)'
;MPWRETPAELAGRLRWHGVDPGRVHDVPAAWKGFRAFLAVAVDGLEPGADADGFIVQWGRHDWHDDLPGLNFTRQLAVDVRGDGGCQPEYWHVRLDMVFADAPALADLDRLPVQDTGFDLSPCGPGRERALAEAEWEVRHYPVLRALWRSAPVRSAVTLERAD
;
A
#
# COMPACT_ATOMS: atom_id res chain seq x y z
N MET A 1 -15.49 -10.16 -0.14
CA MET A 1 -15.80 -9.37 1.08
C MET A 1 -16.23 -7.96 0.68
N PRO A 2 -17.15 -7.30 1.38
CA PRO A 2 -17.53 -5.91 1.07
C PRO A 2 -16.32 -4.96 1.11
N TRP A 3 -16.21 -4.05 0.12
CA TRP A 3 -15.06 -3.15 0.04
C TRP A 3 -14.88 -2.26 1.28
N ARG A 4 -15.95 -1.90 1.99
CA ARG A 4 -15.88 -1.10 3.22
C ARG A 4 -15.21 -1.85 4.39
N GLU A 5 -15.14 -3.17 4.33
CA GLU A 5 -14.49 -4.02 5.33
C GLU A 5 -13.00 -4.26 5.04
N THR A 6 -12.52 -3.84 3.86
CA THR A 6 -11.11 -4.01 3.45
C THR A 6 -10.08 -3.47 4.45
N PRO A 7 -10.30 -2.38 5.22
CA PRO A 7 -9.30 -1.92 6.20
C PRO A 7 -9.20 -2.87 7.38
N ALA A 8 -10.34 -3.42 7.81
CA ALA A 8 -10.38 -4.42 8.87
C ALA A 8 -9.72 -5.73 8.43
N GLU A 9 -9.92 -6.12 7.17
CA GLU A 9 -9.25 -7.28 6.59
C GLU A 9 -7.72 -7.08 6.53
N LEU A 10 -7.24 -5.94 6.00
CA LEU A 10 -5.81 -5.64 5.99
C LEU A 10 -5.22 -5.68 7.41
N ALA A 11 -5.89 -5.05 8.37
CA ALA A 11 -5.50 -5.09 9.78
C ALA A 11 -5.46 -6.53 10.34
N GLY A 12 -6.41 -7.39 9.96
CA GLY A 12 -6.44 -8.81 10.29
C GLY A 12 -5.24 -9.57 9.72
N ARG A 13 -4.91 -9.35 8.44
CA ARG A 13 -3.76 -9.98 7.77
C ARG A 13 -2.44 -9.53 8.37
N LEU A 14 -2.28 -8.24 8.70
CA LEU A 14 -1.10 -7.75 9.40
C LEU A 14 -0.92 -8.46 10.75
N ARG A 15 -1.98 -8.56 11.56
CA ARG A 15 -1.94 -9.26 12.85
C ARG A 15 -1.63 -10.75 12.72
N TRP A 16 -2.16 -11.41 11.70
CA TRP A 16 -1.81 -12.81 11.39
C TRP A 16 -0.31 -13.00 11.14
N HIS A 17 0.34 -12.00 10.55
CA HIS A 17 1.79 -11.95 10.33
C HIS A 17 2.58 -11.33 11.50
N GLY A 18 1.96 -11.15 12.67
CA GLY A 18 2.62 -10.63 13.87
C GLY A 18 2.80 -9.12 13.91
N VAL A 19 2.15 -8.37 13.01
CA VAL A 19 2.28 -6.92 12.89
C VAL A 19 1.06 -6.22 13.47
N ASP A 20 1.28 -5.27 14.38
CA ASP A 20 0.25 -4.32 14.82
C ASP A 20 0.11 -3.19 13.79
N PRO A 21 -1.07 -3.00 13.16
CA PRO A 21 -1.29 -1.92 12.19
C PRO A 21 -1.00 -0.52 12.74
N GLY A 22 -1.26 -0.28 14.03
CA GLY A 22 -1.00 1.02 14.68
C GLY A 22 0.45 1.19 15.14
N ARG A 23 1.26 0.12 15.07
CA ARG A 23 2.64 0.10 15.55
C ARG A 23 3.48 -0.93 14.78
N VAL A 24 3.62 -0.71 13.47
CA VAL A 24 4.47 -1.55 12.63
C VAL A 24 5.90 -1.48 13.13
N HIS A 25 6.53 -2.63 13.32
CA HIS A 25 7.92 -2.76 13.76
C HIS A 25 8.78 -3.61 12.81
N ASP A 26 8.13 -4.35 11.90
CA ASP A 26 8.76 -5.21 10.90
C ASP A 26 8.06 -4.99 9.55
N VAL A 27 8.69 -4.16 8.70
CA VAL A 27 8.18 -3.86 7.35
C VAL A 27 8.14 -5.11 6.46
N PRO A 28 9.15 -6.01 6.44
CA PRO A 28 9.04 -7.30 5.76
C PRO A 28 7.82 -8.15 6.18
N ALA A 29 7.48 -8.18 7.47
CA ALA A 29 6.28 -8.87 7.94
C ALA A 29 4.99 -8.15 7.51
N ALA A 30 5.00 -6.81 7.53
CA ALA A 30 3.87 -6.00 7.05
C ALA A 30 3.63 -6.23 5.56
N TRP A 31 4.69 -6.35 4.75
CA TRP A 31 4.62 -6.69 3.33
C TRP A 31 3.98 -8.06 3.10
N LYS A 32 4.32 -9.08 3.89
CA LYS A 32 3.66 -10.40 3.80
C LYS A 32 2.17 -10.30 4.11
N GLY A 33 1.80 -9.54 5.14
CA GLY A 33 0.40 -9.27 5.47
C GLY A 33 -0.34 -8.55 4.34
N PHE A 34 0.29 -7.54 3.73
CA PHE A 34 -0.26 -6.83 2.59
C PHE A 34 -0.42 -7.73 1.35
N ARG A 35 0.56 -8.57 1.03
CA ARG A 35 0.45 -9.57 -0.05
C ARG A 35 -0.72 -10.54 0.18
N ALA A 36 -0.87 -11.03 1.41
CA ALA A 36 -1.99 -11.89 1.76
C ALA A 36 -3.34 -11.16 1.63
N PHE A 37 -3.38 -9.87 1.95
CA PHE A 37 -4.56 -9.03 1.76
C PHE A 37 -4.93 -8.84 0.27
N LEU A 38 -3.94 -8.62 -0.60
CA LEU A 38 -4.17 -8.47 -2.05
C LEU A 38 -4.78 -9.73 -2.70
N ALA A 39 -4.57 -10.91 -2.12
CA ALA A 39 -5.17 -12.15 -2.59
C ALA A 39 -6.67 -12.30 -2.21
N VAL A 40 -7.22 -11.42 -1.38
CA VAL A 40 -8.61 -11.49 -0.93
C VAL A 40 -9.52 -10.82 -1.95
N ALA A 41 -10.54 -11.55 -2.42
CA ALA A 41 -11.54 -11.03 -3.34
C ALA A 41 -12.44 -9.97 -2.66
N VAL A 42 -12.67 -8.87 -3.36
CA VAL A 42 -13.47 -7.73 -2.89
C VAL A 42 -14.76 -7.64 -3.71
N ASP A 43 -15.87 -7.47 -3.02
CA ASP A 43 -17.21 -7.33 -3.59
C ASP A 43 -17.56 -5.84 -3.75
N GLY A 44 -18.35 -5.52 -4.76
CA GLY A 44 -18.79 -4.15 -5.06
C GLY A 44 -17.81 -3.34 -5.90
N LEU A 45 -16.84 -4.00 -6.53
CA LEU A 45 -15.96 -3.37 -7.51
C LEU A 45 -16.65 -3.27 -8.87
N GLU A 46 -16.26 -2.26 -9.66
CA GLU A 46 -16.63 -2.15 -11.06
C GLU A 46 -16.21 -3.40 -11.83
N PRO A 47 -17.03 -3.89 -12.76
CA PRO A 47 -16.62 -4.96 -13.66
C PRO A 47 -15.54 -4.46 -14.62
N GLY A 48 -14.35 -5.04 -14.56
CA GLY A 48 -13.25 -4.72 -15.48
C GLY A 48 -11.90 -5.21 -14.97
N ALA A 49 -10.90 -5.18 -15.86
CA ALA A 49 -9.53 -5.55 -15.51
C ALA A 49 -8.86 -4.52 -14.59
N ASP A 50 -9.35 -3.28 -14.58
CA ASP A 50 -8.70 -2.13 -13.92
C ASP A 50 -9.32 -1.78 -12.56
N ALA A 51 -10.16 -2.66 -12.01
CA ALA A 51 -10.95 -2.36 -10.82
C ALA A 51 -10.23 -2.63 -9.49
N ASP A 52 -9.13 -3.37 -9.51
CA ASP A 52 -8.38 -3.79 -8.33
C ASP A 52 -6.89 -3.70 -8.61
N GLY A 53 -6.23 -2.72 -8.00
CA GLY A 53 -4.84 -2.40 -8.23
C GLY A 53 -4.03 -2.32 -6.95
N PHE A 54 -2.71 -2.27 -7.08
CA PHE A 54 -1.85 -1.90 -5.96
C PHE A 54 -0.68 -1.01 -6.40
N ILE A 55 -0.13 -0.29 -5.44
CA ILE A 55 1.06 0.53 -5.58
C ILE A 55 1.82 0.55 -4.26
N VAL A 56 3.14 0.64 -4.33
CA VAL A 56 4.01 0.95 -3.18
C VAL A 56 4.64 2.31 -3.43
N GLN A 57 4.52 3.23 -2.49
CA GLN A 57 5.04 4.59 -2.64
C GLN A 57 5.95 4.95 -1.47
N TRP A 58 6.92 5.81 -1.73
CA TRP A 58 7.88 6.32 -0.76
C TRP A 58 8.20 7.78 -1.03
N GLY A 59 8.59 8.51 0.02
CA GLY A 59 8.96 9.91 -0.13
C GLY A 59 8.93 10.65 1.19
N ARG A 60 8.95 11.98 1.08
CA ARG A 60 8.66 12.90 2.19
C ARG A 60 7.42 13.68 1.79
N HIS A 61 6.47 13.78 2.71
CA HIS A 61 5.21 14.47 2.48
C HIS A 61 4.95 15.47 3.60
N ASP A 62 4.41 16.63 3.25
CA ASP A 62 4.12 17.74 4.17
C ASP A 62 3.10 17.33 5.24
N TRP A 63 2.11 16.53 4.88
CA TRP A 63 1.13 15.95 5.83
C TRP A 63 1.71 14.90 6.79
N HIS A 64 2.98 14.52 6.62
CA HIS A 64 3.73 13.66 7.54
C HIS A 64 4.86 14.39 8.28
N ASP A 65 4.75 15.72 8.43
CA ASP A 65 5.77 16.56 9.06
C ASP A 65 7.10 16.52 8.29
N ASP A 66 7.06 16.36 6.96
CA ASP A 66 8.21 16.14 6.07
C ASP A 66 9.10 14.93 6.45
N LEU A 67 8.55 14.01 7.25
CA LEU A 67 9.25 12.79 7.63
C LEU A 67 9.26 11.77 6.48
N PRO A 68 10.28 10.89 6.42
CA PRO A 68 10.31 9.79 5.47
C PRO A 68 9.09 8.87 5.63
N GLY A 69 8.47 8.51 4.52
CA GLY A 69 7.27 7.68 4.46
C GLY A 69 7.41 6.51 3.49
N LEU A 70 6.68 5.44 3.78
CA LEU A 70 6.41 4.32 2.88
C LEU A 70 4.95 3.93 3.04
N ASN A 71 4.24 3.73 1.94
CA ASN A 71 2.88 3.23 1.97
C ASN A 71 2.73 1.97 1.10
N PHE A 72 1.82 1.09 1.54
CA PHE A 72 1.32 0.00 0.73
C PHE A 72 -0.16 0.26 0.46
N THR A 73 -0.52 0.43 -0.80
CA THR A 73 -1.86 0.86 -1.19
C THR A 73 -2.49 -0.15 -2.10
N ARG A 74 -3.72 -0.59 -1.77
CA ARG A 74 -4.63 -1.26 -2.71
C ARG A 74 -5.65 -0.25 -3.18
N GLN A 75 -5.78 -0.09 -4.50
CA GLN A 75 -6.79 0.75 -5.12
C GLN A 75 -7.97 -0.10 -5.56
N LEU A 76 -9.17 0.41 -5.31
CA LEU A 76 -10.45 -0.24 -5.60
C LEU A 76 -11.31 0.73 -6.42
N ALA A 77 -11.69 0.35 -7.64
CA ALA A 77 -12.72 1.06 -8.40
C ALA A 77 -14.08 0.48 -7.98
N VAL A 78 -14.87 1.25 -7.24
CA VAL A 78 -16.15 0.83 -6.66
C VAL A 78 -17.29 1.18 -7.61
N ASP A 79 -18.19 0.23 -7.86
CA ASP A 79 -19.39 0.44 -8.66
C ASP A 79 -20.42 1.28 -7.87
N VAL A 80 -20.65 2.50 -8.33
CA VAL A 80 -21.62 3.46 -7.76
C VAL A 80 -22.79 3.74 -8.71
N ARG A 81 -22.98 2.94 -9.76
CA ARG A 81 -24.00 3.20 -10.80
C ARG A 81 -25.43 3.17 -10.26
N GLY A 82 -25.65 2.57 -9.09
CA GLY A 82 -26.92 2.65 -8.35
C GLY A 82 -27.30 4.07 -7.90
N ASP A 83 -26.34 4.99 -7.81
CA ASP A 83 -26.51 6.36 -7.28
C ASP A 83 -26.54 7.43 -8.40
N GLY A 84 -26.63 7.02 -9.67
CA GLY A 84 -26.73 7.93 -10.82
C GLY A 84 -25.39 8.45 -11.36
N GLY A 85 -24.25 7.92 -10.88
CA GLY A 85 -22.92 8.19 -11.41
C GLY A 85 -22.60 7.38 -12.67
N CYS A 86 -21.94 8.00 -13.65
CA CYS A 86 -21.48 7.35 -14.88
C CYS A 86 -20.06 6.75 -14.78
N GLN A 87 -19.36 6.94 -13.65
CA GLN A 87 -17.97 6.51 -13.44
C GLN A 87 -17.80 5.88 -12.05
N PRO A 88 -16.85 4.93 -11.88
CA PRO A 88 -16.47 4.43 -10.56
C PRO A 88 -16.03 5.52 -9.61
N GLU A 89 -16.22 5.26 -8.32
CA GLU A 89 -15.40 5.93 -7.30
C GLU A 89 -14.14 5.12 -7.05
N TYR A 90 -12.98 5.79 -7.04
CA TYR A 90 -11.73 5.16 -6.66
C TYR A 90 -11.50 5.33 -5.16
N TRP A 91 -11.17 4.23 -4.49
CA TRP A 91 -10.89 4.18 -3.06
C TRP A 91 -9.54 3.53 -2.82
N HIS A 92 -8.77 4.06 -1.86
CA HIS A 92 -7.47 3.54 -1.45
C HIS A 92 -7.56 2.96 -0.05
N VAL A 93 -7.16 1.69 0.07
CA VAL A 93 -6.87 1.04 1.34
C VAL A 93 -5.37 1.08 1.53
N ARG A 94 -4.90 1.83 2.52
CA ARG A 94 -3.46 2.08 2.70
C ARG A 94 -2.98 1.59 4.04
N LEU A 95 -1.77 1.04 4.06
CA LEU A 95 -0.93 0.99 5.25
C LEU A 95 0.11 2.10 5.12
N ASP A 96 -0.07 3.19 5.86
CA ASP A 96 0.87 4.29 5.94
C ASP A 96 1.90 4.01 7.03
N MET A 97 3.18 4.21 6.72
CA MET A 97 4.30 4.06 7.66
C MET A 97 5.19 5.30 7.58
N VAL A 98 5.37 5.98 8.70
CA VAL A 98 6.23 7.17 8.83
C VAL A 98 7.43 6.81 9.69
N PHE A 99 8.62 7.20 9.27
CA PHE A 99 9.89 6.86 9.89
C PHE A 99 10.51 8.08 10.56
N ALA A 100 11.39 7.85 11.54
CA ALA A 100 12.20 8.92 12.09
C ALA A 100 13.11 9.50 11.01
N ASP A 101 13.37 10.80 11.08
CA ASP A 101 14.41 11.38 10.25
C ASP A 101 15.77 10.81 10.68
N ALA A 102 16.49 10.23 9.72
CA ALA A 102 17.73 9.53 9.96
C ALA A 102 18.68 9.78 8.78
N PRO A 103 20.01 9.87 9.01
CA PRO A 103 20.96 10.09 7.93
C PRO A 103 20.87 9.06 6.80
N ALA A 104 20.50 7.81 7.12
CA ALA A 104 20.32 6.76 6.12
C ALA A 104 19.10 6.96 5.20
N LEU A 105 18.19 7.89 5.56
CA LEU A 105 16.95 8.24 4.85
C LEU A 105 16.99 9.66 4.26
N ALA A 106 18.15 10.33 4.30
CA ALA A 106 18.28 11.73 3.90
C ALA A 106 18.05 11.98 2.40
N ASP A 107 18.36 11.00 1.55
CA ASP A 107 18.22 11.13 0.08
C ASP A 107 16.95 10.45 -0.46
N LEU A 108 15.95 10.17 0.39
CA LEU A 108 14.74 9.44 -0.02
C LEU A 108 13.96 10.17 -1.13
N ASP A 109 13.86 11.48 -1.02
CA ASP A 109 13.20 12.40 -1.96
C ASP A 109 14.02 12.62 -3.25
N ARG A 110 15.29 12.23 -3.26
CA ARG A 110 16.21 12.39 -4.40
C ARG A 110 16.25 11.17 -5.32
N LEU A 111 15.49 10.13 -5.00
CA LEU A 111 15.33 8.98 -5.87
C LEU A 111 14.67 9.40 -7.21
N PRO A 112 15.00 8.71 -8.31
CA PRO A 112 14.45 9.04 -9.62
C PRO A 112 12.94 8.74 -9.73
N VAL A 113 12.41 7.91 -8.83
CA VAL A 113 11.00 7.52 -8.73
C VAL A 113 10.60 7.47 -7.25
N GLN A 114 9.31 7.69 -7.00
CA GLN A 114 8.70 7.76 -5.67
C GLN A 114 7.63 6.67 -5.48
N ASP A 115 7.44 5.81 -6.47
CA ASP A 115 6.51 4.71 -6.43
C ASP A 115 6.85 3.64 -7.48
N THR A 116 6.21 2.48 -7.35
CA THR A 116 6.33 1.34 -8.27
C THR A 116 5.48 1.48 -9.55
N GLY A 117 4.68 2.54 -9.66
CA GLY A 117 3.52 2.60 -10.55
C GLY A 117 2.37 1.69 -10.08
N PHE A 118 1.16 1.99 -10.58
CA PHE A 118 0.00 1.12 -10.36
C PHE A 118 0.12 -0.16 -11.18
N ASP A 119 -0.01 -1.31 -10.52
CA ASP A 119 -0.25 -2.59 -11.18
C ASP A 119 -1.69 -3.04 -10.99
N LEU A 120 -2.36 -3.30 -12.11
CA LEU A 120 -3.75 -3.74 -12.22
C LEU A 120 -3.85 -5.22 -12.61
N SER A 121 -2.74 -5.96 -12.56
CA SER A 121 -2.72 -7.36 -12.99
C SER A 121 -3.73 -8.16 -12.17
N PRO A 122 -4.60 -9.00 -12.78
CA PRO A 122 -5.56 -9.79 -12.00
C PRO A 122 -4.84 -10.74 -11.04
N CYS A 123 -5.55 -11.17 -9.98
CA CYS A 123 -5.03 -12.14 -9.03
C CYS A 123 -4.52 -13.40 -9.76
N GLY A 124 -3.31 -13.84 -9.43
CA GLY A 124 -2.63 -14.96 -10.09
C GLY A 124 -1.18 -14.63 -10.48
N PRO A 125 -0.61 -15.31 -11.48
CA PRO A 125 0.81 -15.18 -11.81
C PRO A 125 1.26 -13.76 -12.18
N GLY A 126 0.40 -12.97 -12.83
CA GLY A 126 0.70 -11.58 -13.16
C GLY A 126 0.90 -10.72 -11.91
N ARG A 127 -0.06 -10.76 -10.98
CA ARG A 127 0.03 -10.07 -9.68
C ARG A 127 1.24 -10.53 -8.86
N GLU A 128 1.53 -11.83 -8.82
CA GLU A 128 2.71 -12.35 -8.09
C GLU A 128 4.02 -11.83 -8.68
N ARG A 129 4.10 -11.70 -10.01
CA ARG A 129 5.26 -11.09 -10.67
C ARG A 129 5.39 -9.62 -10.32
N ALA A 130 4.31 -8.85 -10.40
CA ALA A 130 4.31 -7.43 -10.05
C ALA A 130 4.73 -7.20 -8.58
N LEU A 131 4.26 -8.06 -7.66
CA LEU A 131 4.67 -8.02 -6.26
C LEU A 131 6.16 -8.33 -6.08
N ALA A 132 6.71 -9.27 -6.85
CA ALA A 132 8.13 -9.56 -6.82
C ALA A 132 8.97 -8.39 -7.39
N GLU A 133 8.48 -7.71 -8.43
CA GLU A 133 9.11 -6.52 -9.01
C GLU A 133 9.10 -5.34 -8.02
N ALA A 134 7.96 -5.06 -7.38
CA ALA A 134 7.85 -4.05 -6.32
C ALA A 134 8.79 -4.32 -5.14
N GLU A 135 8.86 -5.57 -4.67
CA GLU A 135 9.80 -5.95 -3.59
C GLU A 135 11.26 -5.85 -4.04
N TRP A 136 11.56 -6.17 -5.30
CA TRP A 136 12.91 -6.01 -5.86
C TRP A 136 13.33 -4.54 -5.89
N GLU A 137 12.43 -3.64 -6.31
CA GLU A 137 12.70 -2.20 -6.40
C GLU A 137 13.01 -1.58 -5.05
N VAL A 138 12.20 -1.89 -4.03
CA VAL A 138 12.46 -1.45 -2.65
C VAL A 138 13.79 -1.99 -2.11
N ARG A 139 14.22 -3.17 -2.58
CA ARG A 139 15.52 -3.74 -2.22
C ARG A 139 16.66 -3.25 -3.10
N HIS A 140 16.39 -2.61 -4.23
CA HIS A 140 17.41 -2.16 -5.17
C HIS A 140 18.14 -0.91 -4.68
N TYR A 141 17.38 0.09 -4.21
CA TYR A 141 17.94 1.36 -3.74
C TYR A 141 18.45 1.27 -2.28
N PRO A 142 19.67 1.76 -1.98
CA PRO A 142 20.20 1.74 -0.61
C PRO A 142 19.30 2.41 0.44
N VAL A 143 18.71 3.55 0.09
CA VAL A 143 17.81 4.30 0.98
C VAL A 143 16.51 3.54 1.25
N LEU A 144 15.92 2.90 0.23
CA LEU A 144 14.72 2.07 0.39
C LEU A 144 15.01 0.80 1.19
N ARG A 145 16.20 0.18 1.02
CA ARG A 145 16.63 -0.91 1.90
C ARG A 145 16.78 -0.48 3.35
N ALA A 146 17.30 0.72 3.60
CA ALA A 146 17.42 1.25 4.96
C ALA A 146 16.03 1.46 5.56
N LEU A 147 15.11 2.05 4.79
CA LEU A 147 13.71 2.23 5.16
C LEU A 147 13.04 0.89 5.47
N TRP A 148 13.19 -0.11 4.58
CA TRP A 148 12.66 -1.46 4.74
C TRP A 148 13.17 -2.21 5.98
N ARG A 149 14.34 -1.84 6.50
CA ARG A 149 14.92 -2.44 7.72
C ARG A 149 14.64 -1.62 8.98
N SER A 150 14.07 -0.44 8.83
CA SER A 150 13.79 0.47 9.93
C SER A 150 12.41 0.18 10.52
N ALA A 151 12.23 0.54 11.78
CA ALA A 151 10.92 0.54 12.42
C ALA A 151 10.26 1.91 12.21
N PRO A 152 9.03 1.97 11.64
CA PRO A 152 8.24 3.19 11.62
C PRO A 152 8.02 3.76 13.03
N VAL A 153 7.98 5.09 13.15
CA VAL A 153 7.58 5.80 14.38
C VAL A 153 6.07 5.98 14.46
N ARG A 154 5.38 5.99 13.32
CA ARG A 154 3.91 6.01 13.22
C ARG A 154 3.48 5.07 12.10
N SER A 155 2.37 4.36 12.29
CA SER A 155 1.72 3.64 11.21
C SER A 155 0.21 3.62 11.41
N ALA A 156 -0.53 3.56 10.30
CA ALA A 156 -1.98 3.46 10.34
C ALA A 156 -2.50 2.73 9.10
N VAL A 157 -3.63 2.05 9.27
CA VAL A 157 -4.43 1.58 8.14
C VAL A 157 -5.57 2.57 7.90
N THR A 158 -5.70 3.05 6.66
CA THR A 158 -6.68 4.06 6.26
C THR A 158 -7.53 3.57 5.08
N LEU A 159 -8.74 4.12 4.97
CA LEU A 159 -9.62 3.98 3.82
C LEU A 159 -10.06 5.37 3.40
N GLU A 160 -9.61 5.79 2.23
CA GLU A 160 -9.85 7.13 1.73
C GLU A 160 -10.31 7.06 0.28
N ARG A 161 -11.14 8.03 -0.12
CA ARG A 161 -11.49 8.19 -1.52
C ARG A 161 -10.28 8.80 -2.22
N ALA A 162 -9.91 8.26 -3.37
CA ALA A 162 -8.91 8.88 -4.23
C ALA A 162 -9.51 10.16 -4.83
N ASP A 163 -8.78 11.27 -4.75
CA ASP A 163 -9.16 12.55 -5.33
C ASP A 163 -9.02 12.58 -6.87
#